data_AF-A0A7G8ZM93-F1
#
_entry.id   AF-A0A7G8ZM93-F1
#
_cell.length_a   1.000
_cell.length_b   1.000
_cell.length_c   1.000
_cell.angle_alpha   90.00
_cell.angle_beta   90.00
_cell.angle_gamma   90.00
#
_symmetry.space_group_name_H-M   'P 1'
#
loop_
_entity.id
_entity.type
_entity.pdbx_description
1 polymer ?
#
loop_
_entity_poly.entity_id
_entity_poly.type
_entity_poly.pdbx_seq_one_letter_code
_entity_poly.pdbx_strand_id
1 'polypeptide(L)'
;MEFLIAAVSTPVNFDAATATDAYIATMDAAARARSDAYFEGGYWLIPVNLIAGLAMAGLLLQTGFSKGLRDRVQGLVRSKSLTVALYAAIYTIVTTLILFPLTLWQGYFREHAYGLSTMSLGGWLNEQAIGLVTGVIMAAIFLTIFYLVLGLARRAWWIWGAGVSVILLAVAIFISPVYIDPLFNEYQPMEEGELRDDILALADANGIPADNVYVFDVSRQSNRITANVNGLFGTTRIALSDTLIDNTDPDEVLAVMGHEMGHYALNHLWEMFIIFAVVLAIGFAFTDRLFAFVNGRFGKSWGVSGISDIAGLPLLAACLSVYFFIATPVFNTVIRTNEAEADIFGLNAAREPDGFATAALRLASYRKIDPGRWEEFIFFDHPSGRARIAMSMQWKAGQLALGAQDQTPELRLDRARAISDALVEGPETRQE
;
A
#
# COMPACT_ATOMS: atom_id res chain seq x y z
N MET A 1 15.36 -52.70 23.74
CA MET A 1 14.73 -51.73 24.66
C MET A 1 15.73 -50.61 24.97
N GLU A 2 16.32 -50.00 23.93
CA GLU A 2 17.37 -48.97 24.01
C GLU A 2 17.27 -48.00 22.82
N PHE A 3 16.05 -47.55 22.50
CA PHE A 3 15.80 -46.58 21.42
C PHE A 3 14.91 -45.43 21.92
N LEU A 4 15.05 -45.05 23.19
CA LEU A 4 14.22 -44.02 23.83
C LEU A 4 15.00 -43.32 24.95
N ILE A 5 16.12 -42.70 24.59
CA ILE A 5 16.66 -41.57 25.35
C ILE A 5 16.96 -40.49 24.33
N ALA A 6 15.90 -39.83 23.86
CA ALA A 6 16.05 -38.51 23.27
C ALA A 6 16.62 -37.62 24.39
N ALA A 7 17.79 -37.05 24.13
CA ALA A 7 18.38 -36.04 24.99
C ALA A 7 17.35 -34.92 25.16
N VAL A 8 16.76 -34.83 26.35
CA VAL A 8 16.11 -33.60 26.81
C VAL A 8 17.27 -32.64 27.04
N SER A 9 17.69 -31.95 25.98
CA SER A 9 18.49 -30.74 26.14
C SER A 9 17.71 -29.84 27.10
N THR A 10 18.38 -29.36 28.14
CA THR A 10 17.82 -28.31 28.99
C THR A 10 17.28 -27.20 28.09
N PRO A 11 16.02 -26.78 28.24
CA PRO A 11 15.47 -25.72 27.40
C PRO A 11 16.41 -24.52 27.45
N VAL A 12 16.85 -24.05 26.29
CA VAL A 12 17.55 -22.77 26.22
C VAL A 12 16.55 -21.73 26.74
N ASN A 13 16.87 -21.10 27.88
CA ASN A 13 15.97 -20.12 28.50
C ASN A 13 16.06 -18.80 27.72
N PHE A 14 15.37 -18.75 26.58
CA PHE A 14 15.27 -17.58 25.71
C PHE A 14 13.98 -16.82 26.04
N ASP A 15 14.10 -15.59 26.51
CA ASP A 15 12.97 -14.71 26.83
C ASP A 15 12.66 -13.77 25.66
N ALA A 16 11.56 -14.04 24.96
CA ALA A 16 11.17 -13.29 23.76
C ALA A 16 10.90 -11.80 24.04
N ALA A 17 10.40 -11.45 25.24
CA ALA A 17 10.12 -10.08 25.61
C ALA A 17 11.42 -9.28 25.79
N THR A 18 12.38 -9.83 26.53
CA THR A 18 13.71 -9.23 26.71
C THR A 18 14.45 -9.10 25.38
N ALA A 19 14.36 -10.11 24.50
CA ALA A 19 14.96 -10.05 23.17
C ALA A 19 14.34 -8.95 22.29
N THR A 20 13.01 -8.81 22.37
CA THR A 20 12.28 -7.73 21.67
C THR A 20 12.75 -6.36 22.15
N ASP A 21 12.81 -6.16 23.47
CA ASP A 21 13.26 -4.91 24.05
C ASP A 21 14.73 -4.61 23.73
N ALA A 22 15.57 -5.64 23.60
CA ALA A 22 16.96 -5.49 23.17
C ALA A 22 17.08 -4.96 21.74
N TYR A 23 16.27 -5.45 20.79
CA TYR A 23 16.20 -4.91 19.43
C TYR A 23 15.65 -3.48 19.40
N ILE A 24 14.56 -3.20 20.12
CA ILE A 24 14.00 -1.84 20.16
C ILE A 24 15.00 -0.84 20.76
N ALA A 25 15.77 -1.27 21.76
CA ALA A 25 16.79 -0.45 22.41
C ALA A 25 18.00 -0.13 21.51
N THR A 26 18.18 -0.80 20.36
CA THR A 26 19.25 -0.43 19.42
C THR A 26 18.93 0.80 18.59
N MET A 27 17.66 1.23 18.54
CA MET A 27 17.26 2.39 17.75
C MET A 27 17.67 3.68 18.46
N ASP A 28 18.49 4.48 17.78
CA ASP A 28 18.93 5.79 18.25
C ASP A 28 17.74 6.73 18.47
N ALA A 29 17.86 7.61 19.48
CA ALA A 29 16.79 8.51 19.88
C ALA A 29 16.45 9.54 18.78
N ALA A 30 17.45 10.02 18.03
CA ALA A 30 17.25 10.95 16.92
C ALA A 30 16.63 10.24 15.72
N ALA A 31 17.09 9.02 15.38
CA ALA A 31 16.47 8.18 14.36
C ALA A 31 14.99 7.90 14.67
N ARG A 32 14.69 7.54 15.94
CA ARG A 32 13.31 7.32 16.41
C ARG A 32 12.46 8.58 16.30
N ALA A 33 12.96 9.72 16.79
CA ALA A 33 12.21 10.99 16.72
C ALA A 33 11.91 11.41 15.26
N ARG A 34 12.87 11.19 14.34
CA ARG A 34 12.69 11.46 12.91
C ARG A 34 11.63 10.55 12.29
N SER A 35 11.67 9.25 12.61
CA SER A 35 10.68 8.26 12.18
C SER A 35 9.27 8.63 12.63
N ASP A 36 9.13 8.90 13.93
CA ASP A 36 7.87 9.26 14.55
C ASP A 36 7.31 10.54 13.92
N ALA A 37 8.14 11.59 13.75
CA ALA A 37 7.72 12.82 13.11
C ALA A 37 7.25 12.63 11.65
N TYR A 38 7.94 11.79 10.87
CA TYR A 38 7.49 11.45 9.53
C TYR A 38 6.12 10.75 9.58
N PHE A 39 6.04 9.66 10.33
CA PHE A 39 4.89 8.77 10.33
C PHE A 39 3.64 9.44 10.92
N GLU A 40 3.79 10.15 12.04
CA GLU A 40 2.72 10.93 12.67
C GLU A 40 2.24 12.09 11.80
N GLY A 41 3.13 12.67 10.99
CA GLY A 41 2.75 13.61 9.94
C GLY A 41 1.71 13.02 8.99
N GLY A 42 1.82 11.72 8.68
CA GLY A 42 0.86 10.95 7.88
C GLY A 42 -0.54 10.91 8.47
N TYR A 43 -0.68 10.90 9.80
CA TYR A 43 -1.98 10.90 10.48
C TYR A 43 -2.78 12.15 10.14
N TRP A 44 -2.10 13.29 10.07
CA TRP A 44 -2.71 14.57 9.72
C TRP A 44 -3.02 14.70 8.23
N LEU A 45 -2.30 13.98 7.36
CA LEU A 45 -2.59 13.97 5.93
C LEU A 45 -3.95 13.35 5.63
N ILE A 46 -4.41 12.37 6.43
CA ILE A 46 -5.72 11.73 6.25
C ILE A 46 -6.88 12.78 6.29
N PRO A 47 -7.08 13.55 7.39
CA PRO A 47 -8.12 14.57 7.42
C PRO A 47 -7.80 15.77 6.52
N VAL A 48 -6.55 16.15 6.32
CA VAL A 48 -6.18 17.25 5.38
C VAL A 48 -6.61 16.91 3.95
N ASN A 49 -6.34 15.67 3.50
CA ASN A 49 -6.74 15.20 2.18
C ASN A 49 -8.26 15.13 2.03
N LEU A 50 -8.98 14.67 3.08
CA LEU A 50 -10.45 14.72 3.09
C LEU A 50 -10.94 16.16 2.93
N ILE A 51 -10.45 17.09 3.77
CA ILE A 51 -10.90 18.48 3.77
C ILE A 51 -10.59 19.14 2.42
N ALA A 52 -9.40 18.93 1.86
CA ALA A 52 -9.03 19.44 0.54
C ALA A 52 -9.95 18.90 -0.56
N GLY A 53 -10.26 17.60 -0.55
CA GLY A 53 -11.19 16.96 -1.48
C GLY A 53 -12.62 17.51 -1.37
N LEU A 54 -13.12 17.70 -0.14
CA LEU A 54 -14.45 18.27 0.11
C LEU A 54 -14.51 19.75 -0.28
N ALA A 55 -13.46 20.52 0.01
CA ALA A 55 -13.34 21.92 -0.39
C ALA A 55 -13.32 22.06 -1.92
N MET A 56 -12.54 21.21 -2.61
CA MET A 56 -12.52 21.14 -4.07
C MET A 56 -13.89 20.78 -4.64
N ALA A 57 -14.55 19.74 -4.13
CA ALA A 57 -15.89 19.35 -4.58
C ALA A 57 -16.90 20.50 -4.37
N GLY A 58 -16.86 21.15 -3.21
CA GLY A 58 -17.66 22.33 -2.90
C GLY A 58 -17.40 23.49 -3.86
N LEU A 59 -16.13 23.79 -4.16
CA LEU A 59 -15.74 24.83 -5.11
C LEU A 59 -16.31 24.56 -6.51
N LEU A 60 -16.16 23.33 -7.03
CA LEU A 60 -16.63 22.97 -8.37
C LEU A 60 -18.16 23.01 -8.51
N LEU A 61 -18.88 22.72 -7.42
CA LEU A 61 -20.35 22.76 -7.36
C LEU A 61 -20.88 24.19 -7.18
N GLN A 62 -20.33 24.95 -6.22
CA GLN A 62 -20.81 26.29 -5.85
C GLN A 62 -20.53 27.33 -6.94
N THR A 63 -19.39 27.23 -7.63
CA THR A 63 -19.06 28.12 -8.76
C THR A 63 -19.87 27.80 -10.02
N GLY A 64 -20.62 26.68 -10.02
CA GLY A 64 -21.29 26.18 -11.21
C GLY A 64 -20.34 25.64 -12.28
N PHE A 65 -19.04 25.46 -11.96
CA PHE A 65 -18.05 24.92 -12.89
C PHE A 65 -18.50 23.57 -13.43
N SER A 66 -18.88 22.64 -12.56
CA SER A 66 -19.26 21.27 -12.95
C SER A 66 -20.48 21.25 -13.88
N LYS A 67 -21.55 21.98 -13.52
CA LYS A 67 -22.72 22.18 -14.39
C LYS A 67 -22.32 22.80 -15.74
N GLY A 68 -21.56 23.89 -15.71
CA GLY A 68 -21.14 24.61 -16.90
C GLY A 68 -20.25 23.77 -17.82
N LEU A 69 -19.41 22.89 -17.27
CA LEU A 69 -18.60 21.95 -18.03
C LEU A 69 -19.50 20.93 -18.75
N ARG A 70 -20.42 20.28 -18.02
CA ARG A 70 -21.40 19.36 -18.62
C ARG A 70 -22.16 20.04 -19.76
N ASP A 71 -22.74 21.21 -19.52
CA ASP A 71 -23.60 21.91 -20.48
C ASP A 71 -22.82 22.31 -21.75
N ARG A 72 -21.58 22.79 -21.61
CA ARG A 72 -20.70 23.10 -22.76
C ARG A 72 -20.36 21.87 -23.58
N VAL A 73 -19.97 20.77 -22.93
CA VAL A 73 -19.63 19.53 -23.63
C VAL A 73 -20.86 18.96 -24.34
N GLN A 74 -22.03 18.96 -23.71
CA GLN A 74 -23.29 18.55 -24.36
C GLN A 74 -23.67 19.42 -25.57
N GLY A 75 -23.32 20.71 -25.55
CA GLY A 75 -23.48 21.61 -26.70
C GLY A 75 -22.57 21.27 -27.88
N LEU A 76 -21.39 20.67 -27.61
CA LEU A 76 -20.40 20.32 -28.62
C LEU A 76 -20.61 18.92 -29.21
N VAL A 77 -21.04 17.95 -28.39
CA VAL A 77 -21.20 16.55 -28.80
C VAL A 77 -22.60 16.02 -28.50
N ARG A 78 -23.19 15.30 -29.46
CA ARG A 78 -24.53 14.70 -29.31
C ARG A 78 -24.55 13.39 -28.52
N SER A 79 -23.42 12.68 -28.46
CA SER A 79 -23.33 11.38 -27.79
C SER A 79 -23.17 11.55 -26.28
N LYS A 80 -24.08 10.96 -25.49
CA LYS A 80 -24.02 10.99 -24.02
C LYS A 80 -22.75 10.36 -23.47
N SER A 81 -22.30 9.24 -24.05
CA SER A 81 -21.06 8.58 -23.64
C SER A 81 -19.85 9.46 -23.90
N LEU A 82 -19.80 10.12 -25.06
CA LEU A 82 -18.71 11.04 -25.39
C LEU A 82 -18.74 12.28 -24.48
N THR A 83 -19.93 12.77 -24.10
CA THR A 83 -20.05 13.82 -23.09
C THR A 83 -19.41 13.40 -21.77
N VAL A 84 -19.71 12.19 -21.28
CA VAL A 84 -19.14 11.70 -20.02
C VAL A 84 -17.63 11.53 -20.13
N ALA A 85 -17.13 10.95 -21.21
CA ALA A 85 -15.69 10.76 -21.42
C ALA A 85 -14.92 12.10 -21.44
N LEU A 86 -15.41 13.10 -22.19
CA LEU A 86 -14.79 14.43 -22.26
C LEU A 86 -14.93 15.19 -20.94
N TYR A 87 -16.08 15.09 -20.27
CA TYR A 87 -16.26 15.64 -18.94
C TYR A 87 -15.24 15.03 -17.96
N ALA A 88 -15.13 13.71 -17.94
CA ALA A 88 -14.23 12.97 -17.06
C ALA A 88 -12.76 13.37 -17.27
N ALA A 89 -12.33 13.49 -18.53
CA ALA A 89 -10.99 13.94 -18.88
C ALA A 89 -10.69 15.35 -18.35
N ILE A 90 -11.58 16.32 -18.63
CA ILE A 90 -11.41 17.70 -18.17
C ILE A 90 -11.51 17.80 -16.65
N TYR A 91 -12.45 17.09 -16.04
CA TYR A 91 -12.62 17.02 -14.59
C TYR A 91 -11.33 16.53 -13.94
N THR A 92 -10.77 15.42 -14.42
CA THR A 92 -9.51 14.85 -13.89
C THR A 92 -8.37 15.85 -13.95
N ILE A 93 -8.15 16.49 -15.10
CA ILE A 93 -7.11 17.51 -15.27
C ILE A 93 -7.32 18.67 -14.29
N VAL A 94 -8.53 19.19 -14.18
CA VAL A 94 -8.84 20.33 -13.31
C VAL A 94 -8.66 19.96 -11.84
N THR A 95 -9.12 18.78 -11.41
CA THR A 95 -8.92 18.33 -10.03
C THR A 95 -7.45 18.10 -9.70
N THR A 96 -6.67 17.55 -10.64
CA THR A 96 -5.22 17.39 -10.48
C THR A 96 -4.56 18.76 -10.31
N LEU A 97 -4.90 19.75 -11.13
CA LEU A 97 -4.33 21.10 -11.01
C LEU A 97 -4.70 21.81 -9.71
N ILE A 98 -5.94 21.66 -9.23
CA ILE A 98 -6.39 22.26 -7.96
C ILE A 98 -5.65 21.64 -6.78
N LEU A 99 -5.48 20.31 -6.76
CA LEU A 99 -4.81 19.59 -5.68
C LEU A 99 -3.28 19.57 -5.82
N PHE A 100 -2.75 19.97 -6.98
CA PHE A 100 -1.33 19.89 -7.30
C PHE A 100 -0.40 20.50 -6.24
N PRO A 101 -0.68 21.66 -5.62
CA PRO A 101 0.19 22.19 -4.57
C PRO A 101 0.33 21.24 -3.37
N LEU A 102 -0.76 20.59 -2.97
CA LEU A 102 -0.77 19.62 -1.89
C LEU A 102 -0.05 18.32 -2.32
N THR A 103 -0.29 17.85 -3.54
CA THR A 103 0.41 16.68 -4.12
C THR A 103 1.92 16.90 -4.21
N LEU A 104 2.36 18.08 -4.67
CA LEU A 104 3.76 18.46 -4.76
C LEU A 104 4.41 18.53 -3.38
N TRP A 105 3.71 19.12 -2.40
CA TRP A 105 4.24 19.17 -1.05
C TRP A 105 4.34 17.77 -0.42
N GLN A 106 3.30 16.94 -0.51
CA GLN A 106 3.31 15.59 0.08
C GLN A 106 4.28 14.65 -0.62
N GLY A 107 4.25 14.60 -1.95
CA GLY A 107 4.97 13.61 -2.74
C GLY A 107 6.40 14.00 -3.12
N TYR A 108 6.74 15.29 -3.12
CA TYR A 108 8.10 15.76 -3.41
C TYR A 108 8.76 16.38 -2.18
N PHE A 109 8.26 17.52 -1.70
CA PHE A 109 8.98 18.27 -0.65
C PHE A 109 9.08 17.52 0.68
N ARG A 110 7.98 16.91 1.14
CA ARG A 110 7.98 16.10 2.37
C ARG A 110 8.86 14.87 2.22
N GLU A 111 8.78 14.15 1.11
CA GLU A 111 9.62 12.96 0.90
C GLU A 111 11.12 13.29 0.88
N HIS A 112 11.52 14.41 0.27
CA HIS A 112 12.90 14.90 0.30
C HIS A 112 13.33 15.40 1.69
N ALA A 113 12.44 16.08 2.42
CA ALA A 113 12.73 16.56 3.78
C ALA A 113 13.09 15.41 4.74
N TYR A 114 12.61 14.20 4.46
CA TYR A 114 12.93 13.00 5.24
C TYR A 114 13.95 12.08 4.55
N GLY A 115 14.53 12.46 3.40
CA GLY A 115 15.54 11.67 2.69
C GLY A 115 15.01 10.37 2.08
N LEU A 116 13.68 10.30 1.86
CA LEU A 116 13.01 9.10 1.40
C LEU A 116 12.86 9.04 -0.13
N SER A 117 12.92 10.19 -0.80
CA SER A 117 12.95 10.30 -2.26
C SER A 117 14.37 10.60 -2.76
N THR A 118 14.73 9.96 -3.87
CA THR A 118 15.96 10.22 -4.64
C THR A 118 15.67 10.94 -5.97
N MET A 119 14.40 11.12 -6.32
CA MET A 119 13.99 11.73 -7.59
C MET A 119 14.33 13.20 -7.69
N SER A 120 14.89 13.63 -8.83
CA SER A 120 14.87 15.05 -9.19
C SER A 120 13.43 15.57 -9.38
N LEU A 121 13.20 16.86 -9.17
CA LEU A 121 11.90 17.50 -9.43
C LEU A 121 11.41 17.25 -10.86
N GLY A 122 12.32 17.29 -11.85
CA GLY A 122 11.98 17.02 -13.25
C GLY A 122 11.53 15.58 -13.47
N GLY A 123 12.21 14.60 -12.86
CA GLY A 123 11.81 13.20 -12.89
C GLY A 123 10.46 12.98 -12.23
N TRP A 124 10.24 13.56 -11.05
CA TRP A 124 8.96 13.49 -10.33
C TRP A 124 7.82 14.08 -11.16
N LEU A 125 8.01 15.27 -11.76
CA LEU A 125 7.01 15.90 -12.63
C LEU A 125 6.71 15.07 -13.88
N ASN A 126 7.71 14.37 -14.44
CA ASN A 126 7.51 13.48 -15.57
C ASN A 126 6.62 12.28 -15.19
N GLU A 127 6.87 11.65 -14.04
CA GLU A 127 6.00 10.56 -13.55
C GLU A 127 4.59 11.06 -13.22
N GLN A 128 4.45 12.27 -12.66
CA GLN A 128 3.13 12.89 -12.49
C GLN A 128 2.40 13.10 -13.83
N ALA A 129 3.12 13.46 -14.89
CA ALA A 129 2.53 13.61 -16.22
C ALA A 129 2.09 12.28 -16.83
N ILE A 130 2.92 11.23 -16.72
CA ILE A 130 2.58 9.87 -17.15
C ILE A 130 1.35 9.36 -16.39
N GLY A 131 1.34 9.56 -15.06
CA GLY A 131 0.21 9.22 -14.20
C GLY A 131 -1.07 9.99 -14.56
N LEU A 132 -0.96 11.29 -14.86
CA LEU A 132 -2.10 12.11 -15.29
C LEU A 132 -2.68 11.62 -16.62
N VAL A 133 -1.84 11.32 -17.62
CA VAL A 133 -2.31 10.83 -18.93
C VAL A 133 -3.03 9.49 -18.76
N THR A 134 -2.41 8.56 -18.04
CA THR A 134 -3.00 7.24 -17.77
C THR A 134 -4.30 7.37 -16.97
N GLY A 135 -4.32 8.21 -15.94
CA GLY A 135 -5.48 8.50 -15.12
C GLY A 135 -6.64 9.13 -15.91
N VAL A 136 -6.35 10.05 -16.84
CA VAL A 136 -7.37 10.64 -17.73
C VAL A 136 -8.01 9.58 -18.62
N ILE A 137 -7.22 8.69 -19.21
CA ILE A 137 -7.73 7.60 -20.07
C ILE A 137 -8.60 6.64 -19.24
N MET A 138 -8.09 6.19 -18.09
CA MET A 138 -8.79 5.26 -17.21
C MET A 138 -10.07 5.88 -16.64
N ALA A 139 -10.04 7.14 -16.19
CA ALA A 139 -11.21 7.84 -15.69
C ALA A 139 -12.27 8.03 -16.77
N ALA A 140 -11.87 8.36 -18.00
CA ALA A 140 -12.80 8.50 -19.12
C ALA A 140 -13.49 7.16 -19.43
N ILE A 141 -12.76 6.05 -19.49
CA ILE A 141 -13.32 4.71 -19.71
C ILE A 141 -14.25 4.34 -18.54
N PHE A 142 -13.73 4.39 -17.32
CA PHE A 142 -14.45 4.00 -16.11
C PHE A 142 -15.74 4.79 -15.94
N LEU A 143 -15.66 6.12 -15.96
CA LEU A 143 -16.83 6.97 -15.72
C LEU A 143 -17.85 6.84 -16.85
N THR A 144 -17.42 6.60 -18.09
CA THR A 144 -18.35 6.35 -19.19
C THR A 144 -19.16 5.08 -18.95
N ILE A 145 -18.50 3.96 -18.64
CA ILE A 145 -19.19 2.69 -18.35
C ILE A 145 -20.06 2.82 -17.09
N PHE A 146 -19.53 3.44 -16.05
CA PHE A 146 -20.21 3.64 -14.78
C PHE A 146 -21.49 4.50 -14.95
N TYR A 147 -21.43 5.65 -15.62
CA TYR A 147 -22.62 6.49 -15.83
C TYR A 147 -23.64 5.88 -16.80
N LEU A 148 -23.21 5.02 -17.72
CA LEU A 148 -24.13 4.20 -18.52
C LEU A 148 -24.94 3.26 -17.60
N VAL A 149 -24.28 2.55 -16.68
CA VAL A 149 -24.94 1.67 -15.70
C VAL A 149 -25.88 2.45 -14.77
N LEU A 150 -25.46 3.60 -14.26
CA LEU A 150 -26.31 4.46 -13.40
C LEU A 150 -27.59 4.89 -14.11
N GLY A 151 -27.50 5.25 -15.40
CA GLY A 151 -28.66 5.62 -16.21
C GLY A 151 -29.66 4.48 -16.39
N LEU A 152 -29.18 3.24 -16.50
CA LEU A 152 -30.01 2.04 -16.65
C LEU A 152 -30.60 1.55 -15.32
N ALA A 153 -29.79 1.52 -14.27
CA ALA A 153 -30.14 0.93 -12.97
C ALA A 153 -31.06 1.80 -12.10
N ARG A 154 -31.08 3.13 -12.33
CA ARG A 154 -31.97 4.09 -11.63
C ARG A 154 -31.93 3.95 -10.10
N ARG A 155 -32.96 3.39 -9.47
CA ARG A 155 -33.04 3.23 -8.00
C ARG A 155 -32.10 2.17 -7.45
N ALA A 156 -31.69 1.21 -8.28
CA ALA A 156 -30.73 0.18 -7.92
C ALA A 156 -29.29 0.56 -8.30
N TRP A 157 -29.01 1.84 -8.59
CA TRP A 157 -27.69 2.28 -9.04
C TRP A 157 -26.58 1.94 -8.05
N TRP A 158 -26.86 1.92 -6.75
CA TRP A 158 -25.84 1.69 -5.73
C TRP A 158 -25.26 0.26 -5.83
N ILE A 159 -26.11 -0.76 -6.04
CA ILE A 159 -25.64 -2.14 -6.15
C ILE A 159 -25.02 -2.43 -7.52
N TRP A 160 -25.64 -1.93 -8.60
CA TRP A 160 -25.11 -2.12 -9.95
C TRP A 160 -23.85 -1.27 -10.20
N GLY A 161 -23.78 -0.08 -9.60
CA GLY A 161 -22.63 0.79 -9.54
C GLY A 161 -21.47 0.13 -8.79
N ALA A 162 -21.73 -0.42 -7.61
CA ALA A 162 -20.73 -1.22 -6.89
C ALA A 162 -20.24 -2.40 -7.73
N GLY A 163 -21.15 -3.18 -8.31
CA GLY A 163 -20.79 -4.35 -9.13
C GLY A 163 -19.91 -3.98 -10.34
N VAL A 164 -20.27 -2.94 -11.09
CA VAL A 164 -19.44 -2.49 -12.23
C VAL A 164 -18.11 -1.90 -11.76
N SER A 165 -18.08 -1.19 -10.63
CA SER A 165 -16.83 -0.68 -10.06
C SER A 165 -15.89 -1.82 -9.63
N VAL A 166 -16.41 -2.87 -8.99
CA VAL A 166 -15.63 -4.07 -8.62
C VAL A 166 -15.06 -4.76 -9.86
N ILE A 167 -15.87 -4.94 -10.91
CA ILE A 167 -15.41 -5.55 -12.18
C ILE A 167 -14.29 -4.71 -12.81
N LEU A 168 -14.49 -3.39 -12.91
CA LEU A 168 -13.49 -2.50 -13.51
C LEU A 168 -12.21 -2.42 -12.67
N LEU A 169 -12.33 -2.47 -11.34
CA LEU A 169 -11.18 -2.54 -10.43
C LEU A 169 -10.41 -3.85 -10.61
N ALA A 170 -11.09 -4.99 -10.74
CA ALA A 170 -10.45 -6.27 -11.03
C ALA A 170 -9.65 -6.20 -12.35
N VAL A 171 -10.26 -5.64 -13.41
CA VAL A 171 -9.56 -5.44 -14.69
C VAL A 171 -8.33 -4.56 -14.50
N ALA A 172 -8.44 -3.45 -13.75
CA ALA A 172 -7.31 -2.56 -13.48
C ALA A 172 -6.16 -3.27 -12.74
N ILE A 173 -6.47 -4.06 -11.71
CA ILE A 173 -5.48 -4.86 -10.95
C ILE A 173 -4.76 -5.84 -11.89
N PHE A 174 -5.46 -6.47 -12.83
CA PHE A 174 -4.83 -7.44 -13.74
C PHE A 174 -3.98 -6.80 -14.84
N ILE A 175 -4.35 -5.62 -15.33
CA ILE A 175 -3.58 -4.95 -16.38
C ILE A 175 -2.38 -4.16 -15.83
N SER A 176 -2.42 -3.73 -14.55
CA SER A 176 -1.41 -2.82 -14.00
C SER A 176 0.02 -3.37 -14.10
N PRO A 177 0.32 -4.60 -13.62
CA PRO A 177 1.69 -5.11 -13.64
C PRO A 177 2.31 -5.26 -15.03
N VAL A 178 1.47 -5.40 -16.05
CA VAL A 178 1.90 -5.66 -17.44
C VAL A 178 2.00 -4.36 -18.26
N TYR A 179 1.10 -3.40 -18.03
CA TYR A 179 0.97 -2.24 -18.91
C TYR A 179 1.16 -0.89 -18.22
N ILE A 180 1.00 -0.82 -16.89
CA ILE A 180 1.08 0.43 -16.13
C ILE A 180 2.40 0.50 -15.37
N ASP A 181 2.72 -0.52 -14.57
CA ASP A 181 3.94 -0.53 -13.75
C ASP A 181 5.23 -0.36 -14.60
N PRO A 182 5.34 -0.97 -15.80
CA PRO A 182 6.50 -0.77 -16.68
C PRO A 182 6.64 0.66 -17.25
N LEU A 183 5.65 1.53 -17.06
CA LEU A 183 5.78 2.95 -17.42
C LEU A 183 6.63 3.73 -16.41
N PHE A 184 6.84 3.18 -15.21
CA PHE A 184 7.54 3.83 -14.10
C PHE A 184 8.86 3.14 -13.76
N ASN A 185 8.91 1.81 -13.86
CA ASN A 185 10.09 1.03 -13.46
C ASN A 185 10.47 0.00 -14.52
N GLU A 186 11.77 -0.24 -14.62
CA GLU A 186 12.31 -1.33 -15.42
C GLU A 186 12.40 -2.58 -14.57
N TYR A 187 12.05 -3.70 -15.16
CA TYR A 187 12.15 -5.00 -14.52
C TYR A 187 13.08 -5.89 -15.32
N GLN A 188 14.11 -6.40 -14.68
CA GLN A 188 15.11 -7.28 -15.30
C GLN A 188 15.19 -8.59 -14.52
N PRO A 189 15.53 -9.72 -15.16
CA PRO A 189 15.88 -10.93 -14.44
C PRO A 189 17.01 -10.67 -13.44
N MET A 190 16.88 -11.22 -12.23
CA MET A 190 17.95 -11.21 -11.24
C MET A 190 19.14 -12.03 -11.75
N GLU A 191 20.35 -11.54 -11.49
CA GLU A 191 21.58 -12.26 -11.84
C GLU A 191 21.65 -13.62 -11.14
N GLU A 192 22.31 -14.59 -11.79
CA GLU A 192 22.53 -15.91 -11.19
C GLU A 192 23.45 -15.81 -9.97
N GLY A 193 23.07 -16.44 -8.87
CA GLY A 193 23.83 -16.43 -7.62
C GLY A 193 23.09 -17.10 -6.48
N GLU A 194 23.79 -17.31 -5.37
CA GLU A 194 23.29 -18.04 -4.18
C GLU A 194 21.95 -17.46 -3.68
N LEU A 195 21.86 -16.13 -3.53
CA LEU A 195 20.62 -15.48 -3.08
C LEU A 195 19.43 -15.75 -4.01
N ARG A 196 19.63 -15.76 -5.34
CA ARG A 196 18.57 -16.08 -6.29
C ARG A 196 18.13 -17.53 -6.13
N ASP A 197 19.07 -18.44 -5.98
CA ASP A 197 18.81 -19.87 -5.82
C ASP A 197 18.07 -20.15 -4.49
N ASP A 198 18.43 -19.46 -3.41
CA ASP A 198 17.75 -19.55 -2.11
C ASP A 198 16.30 -19.04 -2.19
N ILE A 199 16.06 -17.92 -2.89
CA ILE A 199 14.71 -17.40 -3.12
C ILE A 199 13.87 -18.41 -3.92
N LEU A 200 14.43 -19.01 -4.97
CA LEU A 200 13.73 -20.01 -5.77
C LEU A 200 13.47 -21.30 -4.97
N ALA A 201 14.43 -21.74 -4.15
CA ALA A 201 14.26 -22.88 -3.26
C ALA A 201 13.17 -22.64 -2.21
N LEU A 202 13.11 -21.42 -1.64
CA LEU A 202 12.05 -21.01 -0.73
C LEU A 202 10.68 -21.04 -1.41
N ALA A 203 10.59 -20.56 -2.65
CA ALA A 203 9.37 -20.61 -3.44
C ALA A 203 8.92 -22.07 -3.70
N ASP A 204 9.84 -22.93 -4.16
CA ASP A 204 9.57 -24.35 -4.45
C ASP A 204 9.11 -25.10 -3.20
N ALA A 205 9.78 -24.89 -2.06
CA ALA A 205 9.42 -25.50 -0.77
C ALA A 205 8.01 -25.13 -0.31
N ASN A 206 7.48 -23.99 -0.76
CA ASN A 206 6.13 -23.50 -0.43
C ASN A 206 5.14 -23.67 -1.59
N GLY A 207 5.49 -24.41 -2.64
CA GLY A 207 4.60 -24.72 -3.76
C GLY A 207 4.23 -23.50 -4.62
N ILE A 208 5.10 -22.48 -4.65
CA ILE A 208 4.92 -21.27 -5.44
C ILE A 208 5.59 -21.48 -6.81
N PRO A 209 4.81 -21.58 -7.91
CA PRO A 209 5.35 -21.93 -9.21
C PRO A 209 5.99 -20.71 -9.86
N ALA A 210 7.28 -20.49 -9.58
CA ALA A 210 8.07 -19.39 -10.12
C ALA A 210 9.40 -19.90 -10.67
N ASP A 211 9.68 -19.61 -11.93
CA ASP A 211 10.92 -20.04 -12.61
C ASP A 211 11.99 -18.94 -12.64
N ASN A 212 11.65 -17.73 -12.20
CA ASN A 212 12.56 -16.59 -12.24
C ASN A 212 12.25 -15.56 -11.15
N VAL A 213 13.29 -14.81 -10.79
CA VAL A 213 13.24 -13.68 -9.86
C VAL A 213 13.57 -12.41 -10.65
N TYR A 214 12.82 -11.34 -10.45
CA TYR A 214 13.01 -10.07 -11.14
C TYR A 214 13.48 -8.98 -10.18
N VAL A 215 14.43 -8.17 -10.62
CA VAL A 215 14.85 -6.95 -9.93
C VAL A 215 14.21 -5.74 -10.61
N PHE A 216 13.70 -4.79 -9.83
CA PHE A 216 13.20 -3.52 -10.33
C PHE A 216 13.83 -2.31 -9.66
N ASP A 217 13.98 -1.24 -10.44
CA ASP A 217 14.84 -0.10 -10.14
C ASP A 217 14.15 0.98 -9.28
N VAL A 218 13.84 0.65 -8.02
CA VAL A 218 13.24 1.59 -7.06
C VAL A 218 14.21 2.69 -6.66
N SER A 219 15.52 2.44 -6.72
CA SER A 219 16.56 3.42 -6.36
C SER A 219 16.45 4.74 -7.14
N ARG A 220 15.86 4.71 -8.35
CA ARG A 220 15.60 5.91 -9.16
C ARG A 220 14.53 6.84 -8.54
N GLN A 221 13.71 6.28 -7.65
CA GLN A 221 12.59 6.95 -6.98
C GLN A 221 12.83 7.18 -5.49
N SER A 222 13.31 6.17 -4.79
CA SER A 222 13.29 6.13 -3.33
C SER A 222 14.40 5.26 -2.77
N ASN A 223 14.75 5.51 -1.50
CA ASN A 223 15.64 4.64 -0.72
C ASN A 223 14.89 3.53 0.05
N ARG A 224 13.58 3.38 -0.18
CA ARG A 224 12.74 2.38 0.50
C ARG A 224 13.00 1.00 -0.07
N ILE A 225 12.97 -0.01 0.80
CA ILE A 225 12.99 -1.41 0.41
C ILE A 225 11.57 -1.89 0.09
N THR A 226 11.43 -2.74 -0.92
CA THR A 226 10.14 -3.33 -1.31
C THR A 226 10.34 -4.61 -2.10
N ALA A 227 9.37 -5.51 -2.03
CA ALA A 227 9.27 -6.70 -2.84
C ALA A 227 7.80 -7.03 -3.07
N ASN A 228 7.52 -7.96 -3.97
CA ASN A 228 6.19 -8.52 -4.14
C ASN A 228 6.27 -9.92 -4.78
N VAL A 229 5.29 -10.74 -4.43
CA VAL A 229 5.01 -12.01 -5.11
C VAL A 229 3.59 -11.95 -5.64
N ASN A 230 3.45 -11.88 -6.96
CA ASN A 230 2.16 -11.72 -7.64
C ASN A 230 2.01 -12.74 -8.75
N GLY A 231 0.79 -13.22 -9.02
CA GLY A 231 0.58 -14.18 -10.09
C GLY A 231 -0.84 -14.69 -10.18
N LEU A 232 -1.27 -15.00 -11.41
CA LEU A 232 -2.59 -15.56 -11.70
C LEU A 232 -2.48 -16.56 -12.83
N PHE A 233 -3.32 -17.59 -12.82
CA PHE A 233 -3.41 -18.56 -13.91
C PHE A 233 -2.06 -19.15 -14.37
N GLY A 234 -1.13 -19.34 -13.42
CA GLY A 234 0.20 -19.92 -13.69
C GLY A 234 1.28 -18.94 -14.10
N THR A 235 1.07 -17.62 -14.01
CA THR A 235 2.09 -16.58 -14.30
C THR A 235 2.63 -15.94 -13.03
N THR A 236 3.19 -16.73 -12.12
CA THR A 236 3.77 -16.17 -10.87
C THR A 236 5.05 -15.41 -11.15
N ARG A 237 5.18 -14.27 -10.50
CA ARG A 237 6.31 -13.37 -10.59
C ARG A 237 6.77 -13.06 -9.18
N ILE A 238 8.04 -13.39 -8.92
CA ILE A 238 8.77 -12.95 -7.74
C ILE A 238 9.56 -11.71 -8.15
N ALA A 239 9.34 -10.59 -7.49
CA ALA A 239 10.05 -9.35 -7.78
C ALA A 239 10.52 -8.66 -6.49
N LEU A 240 11.75 -8.15 -6.50
CA LEU A 240 12.33 -7.37 -5.40
C LEU A 240 13.04 -6.13 -5.93
N SER A 241 13.09 -5.08 -5.11
CA SER A 241 13.76 -3.85 -5.52
C SER A 241 15.28 -3.98 -5.43
N ASP A 242 15.99 -3.26 -6.30
CA ASP A 242 17.43 -3.01 -6.17
C ASP A 242 17.80 -2.49 -4.79
N THR A 243 17.01 -1.58 -4.23
CA THR A 243 17.20 -1.06 -2.88
C THR A 243 17.06 -2.12 -1.78
N LEU A 244 16.24 -3.16 -1.95
CA LEU A 244 16.17 -4.26 -0.98
C LEU A 244 17.50 -5.01 -0.99
N ILE A 245 18.01 -5.35 -2.18
CA ILE A 245 19.27 -6.07 -2.33
C ILE A 245 20.44 -5.25 -1.76
N ASP A 246 20.54 -3.98 -2.13
CA ASP A 246 21.69 -3.12 -1.79
C ASP A 246 21.74 -2.72 -0.31
N ASN A 247 20.57 -2.64 0.35
CA ASN A 247 20.48 -2.13 1.72
C ASN A 247 20.25 -3.22 2.77
N THR A 248 20.19 -4.50 2.40
CA THR A 248 19.94 -5.61 3.33
C THR A 248 20.93 -6.75 3.13
N ASP A 249 20.99 -7.68 4.09
CA ASP A 249 21.75 -8.93 3.94
C ASP A 249 20.85 -10.10 3.52
N PRO A 250 21.42 -11.25 3.10
CA PRO A 250 20.62 -12.38 2.61
C PRO A 250 19.50 -12.82 3.55
N ASP A 251 19.74 -12.91 4.85
CA ASP A 251 18.72 -13.31 5.85
C ASP A 251 17.54 -12.32 5.86
N GLU A 252 17.83 -11.01 5.73
CA GLU A 252 16.81 -9.97 5.64
C GLU A 252 16.02 -10.04 4.32
N VAL A 253 16.71 -10.34 3.21
CA VAL A 253 16.04 -10.58 1.92
C VAL A 253 15.12 -11.80 2.03
N LEU A 254 15.60 -12.93 2.56
CA LEU A 254 14.82 -14.14 2.72
C LEU A 254 13.64 -13.94 3.69
N ALA A 255 13.81 -13.15 4.74
CA ALA A 255 12.72 -12.74 5.62
C ALA A 255 11.63 -11.96 4.86
N VAL A 256 12.01 -10.92 4.12
CA VAL A 256 11.07 -10.13 3.31
C VAL A 256 10.40 -11.01 2.25
N MET A 257 11.17 -11.86 1.55
CA MET A 257 10.62 -12.75 0.53
C MET A 257 9.68 -13.80 1.11
N GLY A 258 9.99 -14.37 2.28
CA GLY A 258 9.11 -15.30 2.99
C GLY A 258 7.78 -14.65 3.36
N HIS A 259 7.80 -13.39 3.79
CA HIS A 259 6.60 -12.59 4.04
C HIS A 259 5.78 -12.37 2.76
N GLU A 260 6.40 -11.90 1.67
CA GLU A 260 5.71 -11.70 0.38
C GLU A 260 5.12 -13.00 -0.19
N MET A 261 5.84 -14.12 -0.03
CA MET A 261 5.35 -15.45 -0.38
C MET A 261 4.16 -15.87 0.47
N GLY A 262 4.10 -15.43 1.73
CA GLY A 262 2.92 -15.61 2.59
C GLY A 262 1.68 -14.97 2.02
N HIS A 263 1.76 -13.74 1.51
CA HIS A 263 0.62 -13.10 0.84
C HIS A 263 0.11 -13.91 -0.35
N TYR A 264 1.02 -14.47 -1.13
CA TYR A 264 0.67 -15.32 -2.27
C TYR A 264 0.02 -16.64 -1.81
N ALA A 265 0.71 -17.38 -0.92
CA ALA A 265 0.30 -18.71 -0.48
C ALA A 265 -1.04 -18.70 0.28
N LEU A 266 -1.30 -17.65 1.06
CA LEU A 266 -2.53 -17.47 1.82
C LEU A 266 -3.66 -16.82 1.00
N ASN A 267 -3.45 -16.54 -0.29
CA ASN A 267 -4.43 -15.92 -1.19
C ASN A 267 -4.93 -14.54 -0.71
N HIS A 268 -4.07 -13.76 -0.03
CA HIS A 268 -4.42 -12.46 0.52
C HIS A 268 -4.93 -11.48 -0.56
N LEU A 269 -4.45 -11.59 -1.80
CA LEU A 269 -4.97 -10.81 -2.92
C LEU A 269 -6.47 -11.04 -3.14
N TRP A 270 -6.93 -12.29 -3.12
CA TRP A 270 -8.35 -12.63 -3.34
C TRP A 270 -9.20 -12.31 -2.13
N GLU A 271 -8.69 -12.59 -0.93
CA GLU A 271 -9.37 -12.26 0.31
C GLU A 271 -9.62 -10.76 0.42
N MET A 272 -8.56 -9.94 0.29
CA MET A 272 -8.68 -8.48 0.33
C MET A 272 -9.60 -7.98 -0.78
N PHE A 273 -9.50 -8.54 -2.00
CA PHE A 273 -10.38 -8.17 -3.10
C PHE A 273 -11.86 -8.40 -2.75
N ILE A 274 -12.22 -9.55 -2.18
CA ILE A 274 -13.60 -9.87 -1.80
C ILE A 274 -14.06 -8.97 -0.65
N ILE A 275 -13.25 -8.82 0.40
CA ILE A 275 -13.60 -7.98 1.55
C ILE A 275 -13.79 -6.53 1.10
N PHE A 276 -12.88 -5.98 0.30
CA PHE A 276 -12.98 -4.61 -0.20
C PHE A 276 -14.11 -4.44 -1.22
N ALA A 277 -14.49 -5.46 -1.98
CA ALA A 277 -15.70 -5.43 -2.80
C ALA A 277 -16.97 -5.29 -1.94
N VAL A 278 -17.04 -5.99 -0.80
CA VAL A 278 -18.15 -5.87 0.16
C VAL A 278 -18.15 -4.49 0.82
N VAL A 279 -17.00 -4.03 1.30
CA VAL A 279 -16.86 -2.68 1.89
C VAL A 279 -17.21 -1.60 0.87
N LEU A 280 -16.82 -1.76 -0.40
CA LEU A 280 -17.19 -0.84 -1.46
C LEU A 280 -18.71 -0.84 -1.69
N ALA A 281 -19.35 -2.01 -1.75
CA ALA A 281 -20.81 -2.10 -1.91
C ALA A 281 -21.58 -1.42 -0.77
N ILE A 282 -21.11 -1.57 0.47
CA ILE A 282 -21.64 -0.82 1.64
C ILE A 282 -21.43 0.69 1.44
N GLY A 283 -20.27 1.10 0.94
CA GLY A 283 -19.95 2.50 0.62
C GLY A 283 -20.87 3.11 -0.44
N PHE A 284 -21.24 2.34 -1.45
CA PHE A 284 -22.24 2.75 -2.45
C PHE A 284 -23.64 2.90 -1.84
N ALA A 285 -24.05 2.00 -0.94
CA ALA A 285 -25.32 2.11 -0.23
C ALA A 285 -25.35 3.32 0.72
N PHE A 286 -24.25 3.60 1.42
CA PHE A 286 -24.07 4.82 2.22
C PHE A 286 -24.17 6.07 1.35
N THR A 287 -23.45 6.06 0.22
CA THR A 287 -23.42 7.15 -0.75
C THR A 287 -24.78 7.43 -1.36
N ASP A 288 -25.62 6.42 -1.64
CA ASP A 288 -27.01 6.62 -2.08
C ASP A 288 -27.81 7.51 -1.15
N ARG A 289 -27.74 7.24 0.15
CA ARG A 289 -28.48 8.01 1.14
C ARG A 289 -27.89 9.40 1.32
N LEU A 290 -26.57 9.51 1.41
CA LEU A 290 -25.90 10.79 1.61
C LEU A 290 -26.05 11.71 0.39
N PHE A 291 -25.86 11.17 -0.82
CA PHE A 291 -26.05 11.91 -2.07
C PHE A 291 -27.49 12.40 -2.18
N ALA A 292 -28.49 11.54 -1.94
CA ALA A 292 -29.90 11.94 -2.00
C ALA A 292 -30.22 13.07 -1.01
N PHE A 293 -29.70 12.98 0.21
CA PHE A 293 -29.87 14.02 1.24
C PHE A 293 -29.26 15.36 0.81
N VAL A 294 -27.98 15.37 0.44
CA VAL A 294 -27.27 16.61 0.08
C VAL A 294 -27.82 17.20 -1.23
N ASN A 295 -28.07 16.37 -2.24
CA ASN A 295 -28.65 16.80 -3.51
C ASN A 295 -30.09 17.32 -3.34
N GLY A 296 -30.87 16.75 -2.43
CA GLY A 296 -32.21 17.27 -2.09
C GLY A 296 -32.18 18.70 -1.52
N ARG A 297 -31.08 19.06 -0.85
CA ARG A 297 -30.93 20.37 -0.21
C ARG A 297 -30.27 21.42 -1.09
N PHE A 298 -29.26 21.03 -1.86
CA PHE A 298 -28.40 21.96 -2.63
C PHE A 298 -28.34 21.66 -4.14
N GLY A 299 -28.86 20.53 -4.60
CA GLY A 299 -28.75 20.09 -5.99
C GLY A 299 -29.35 21.08 -6.99
N LYS A 300 -30.47 21.72 -6.64
CA LYS A 300 -31.10 22.76 -7.48
C LYS A 300 -30.18 23.95 -7.71
N SER A 301 -29.51 24.45 -6.67
CA SER A 301 -28.54 25.56 -6.81
C SER A 301 -27.30 25.16 -7.59
N TRP A 302 -26.86 23.90 -7.48
CA TRP A 302 -25.69 23.38 -8.21
C TRP A 302 -26.01 22.94 -9.64
N GLY A 303 -27.28 22.90 -10.03
CA GLY A 303 -27.70 22.40 -11.35
C GLY A 303 -27.51 20.89 -11.54
N VAL A 304 -27.53 20.14 -10.44
CA VAL A 304 -27.42 18.68 -10.41
C VAL A 304 -28.83 18.08 -10.34
N SER A 305 -29.21 17.35 -11.38
CA SER A 305 -30.55 16.79 -11.52
C SER A 305 -30.74 15.45 -10.79
N GLY A 306 -29.66 14.70 -10.55
CA GLY A 306 -29.70 13.41 -9.85
C GLY A 306 -28.38 12.64 -9.99
N ILE A 307 -28.35 11.39 -9.56
CA ILE A 307 -27.12 10.58 -9.53
C ILE A 307 -26.56 10.26 -10.92
N SER A 308 -27.42 10.07 -11.93
CA SER A 308 -27.01 9.82 -13.31
C SER A 308 -26.55 11.08 -14.06
N ASP A 309 -26.56 12.24 -13.38
CA ASP A 309 -26.08 13.50 -13.92
C ASP A 309 -24.58 13.61 -13.66
N ILE A 310 -23.78 13.70 -14.72
CA ILE A 310 -22.32 13.79 -14.61
C ILE A 310 -21.86 15.06 -13.89
N ALA A 311 -22.67 16.13 -13.88
CA ALA A 311 -22.40 17.32 -13.06
C ALA A 311 -22.51 17.03 -11.54
N GLY A 312 -23.08 15.88 -11.16
CA GLY A 312 -23.09 15.39 -9.78
C GLY A 312 -21.80 14.68 -9.37
N LEU A 313 -20.85 14.43 -10.27
CA LEU A 313 -19.61 13.70 -9.97
C LEU A 313 -18.84 14.27 -8.76
N PRO A 314 -18.66 15.61 -8.59
CA PRO A 314 -17.96 16.12 -7.41
C PRO A 314 -18.69 15.77 -6.10
N LEU A 315 -20.02 15.78 -6.11
CA LEU A 315 -20.82 15.40 -4.93
C LEU A 315 -20.71 13.89 -4.66
N LEU A 316 -20.77 13.07 -5.71
CA LEU A 316 -20.58 11.62 -5.61
C LEU A 316 -19.21 11.29 -5.00
N ALA A 317 -18.14 11.89 -5.54
CA ALA A 317 -16.78 11.74 -5.03
C ALA A 317 -16.68 12.17 -3.56
N ALA A 318 -17.24 13.33 -3.20
CA ALA A 318 -17.26 13.81 -1.82
C ALA A 318 -17.95 12.85 -0.84
N CYS A 319 -19.08 12.26 -1.23
CA CYS A 319 -19.80 11.30 -0.40
C CYS A 319 -18.97 10.02 -0.18
N LEU A 320 -18.34 9.50 -1.23
CA LEU A 320 -17.43 8.37 -1.13
C LEU A 320 -16.19 8.69 -0.29
N SER A 321 -15.61 9.89 -0.42
CA SER A 321 -14.46 10.31 0.41
C SER A 321 -14.82 10.34 1.91
N VAL A 322 -16.01 10.83 2.26
CA VAL A 322 -16.50 10.78 3.66
C VAL A 322 -16.63 9.33 4.13
N TYR A 323 -17.19 8.45 3.29
CA TYR A 323 -17.30 7.04 3.63
C TYR A 323 -15.94 6.40 3.88
N PHE A 324 -14.99 6.55 2.96
CA PHE A 324 -13.66 5.93 3.09
C PHE A 324 -12.86 6.48 4.26
N PHE A 325 -13.03 7.76 4.61
CA PHE A 325 -12.44 8.32 5.82
C PHE A 325 -12.98 7.66 7.09
N ILE A 326 -14.30 7.40 7.16
CA ILE A 326 -14.90 6.70 8.30
C ILE A 326 -14.49 5.22 8.32
N ALA A 327 -14.34 4.61 7.14
CA ALA A 327 -13.96 3.21 7.00
C ALA A 327 -12.46 2.96 7.20
N THR A 328 -11.60 3.98 7.33
CA THR A 328 -10.14 3.84 7.47
C THR A 328 -9.72 2.79 8.50
N PRO A 329 -10.26 2.74 9.75
CA PRO A 329 -9.87 1.71 10.72
C PRO A 329 -10.23 0.29 10.29
N VAL A 330 -11.29 0.12 9.48
CA VAL A 330 -11.68 -1.19 8.93
C VAL A 330 -10.66 -1.65 7.89
N PHE A 331 -10.30 -0.78 6.94
CA PHE A 331 -9.25 -1.08 5.96
C PHE A 331 -7.93 -1.43 6.64
N ASN A 332 -7.50 -0.58 7.57
CA ASN A 332 -6.26 -0.78 8.32
C ASN A 332 -6.26 -2.10 9.10
N THR A 333 -7.39 -2.49 9.69
CA THR A 333 -7.48 -3.76 10.44
C THR A 333 -7.43 -4.97 9.53
N VAL A 334 -8.10 -4.94 8.37
CA VAL A 334 -8.05 -6.04 7.39
C VAL A 334 -6.62 -6.23 6.90
N ILE A 335 -5.98 -5.16 6.43
CA ILE A 335 -4.59 -5.21 5.94
C ILE A 335 -3.67 -5.74 7.07
N ARG A 336 -3.74 -5.15 8.26
CA ARG A 336 -2.89 -5.53 9.39
C ARG A 336 -3.03 -6.99 9.82
N THR A 337 -4.20 -7.58 9.59
CA THR A 337 -4.44 -9.01 9.86
C THR A 337 -3.69 -9.87 8.85
N ASN A 338 -3.87 -9.60 7.55
CA ASN A 338 -3.14 -10.28 6.48
C ASN A 338 -1.62 -10.13 6.61
N GLU A 339 -1.13 -8.95 7.03
CA GLU A 339 0.29 -8.71 7.30
C GLU A 339 0.82 -9.59 8.45
N ALA A 340 0.06 -9.74 9.54
CA ALA A 340 0.44 -10.61 10.66
C ALA A 340 0.43 -12.10 10.27
N GLU A 341 -0.51 -12.49 9.41
CA GLU A 341 -0.58 -13.84 8.83
C GLU A 341 0.59 -14.12 7.88
N ALA A 342 0.97 -13.13 7.06
CA ALA A 342 2.14 -13.21 6.20
C ALA A 342 3.45 -13.25 6.99
N ASP A 343 3.55 -12.51 8.10
CA ASP A 343 4.71 -12.57 9.01
C ASP A 343 4.89 -13.97 9.60
N ILE A 344 3.83 -14.57 10.16
CA ILE A 344 3.96 -15.91 10.74
C ILE A 344 4.20 -16.98 9.67
N PHE A 345 3.63 -16.83 8.48
CA PHE A 345 3.95 -17.71 7.34
C PHE A 345 5.43 -17.59 6.97
N GLY A 346 5.91 -16.36 6.76
CA GLY A 346 7.27 -16.09 6.36
C GLY A 346 8.30 -16.54 7.40
N LEU A 347 8.02 -16.38 8.69
CA LEU A 347 8.85 -16.93 9.77
C LEU A 347 8.96 -18.46 9.69
N ASN A 348 7.86 -19.16 9.41
CA ASN A 348 7.89 -20.62 9.24
C ASN A 348 8.61 -21.06 7.96
N ALA A 349 8.46 -20.29 6.88
CA ALA A 349 9.03 -20.59 5.57
C ALA A 349 10.53 -20.30 5.50
N ALA A 350 10.93 -19.06 5.79
CA ALA A 350 12.32 -18.60 5.69
C ALA A 350 13.16 -19.00 6.91
N ARG A 351 12.53 -19.15 8.09
CA ARG A 351 13.22 -19.46 9.36
C ARG A 351 14.28 -18.43 9.77
N GLU A 352 14.06 -17.17 9.40
CA GLU A 352 14.96 -16.03 9.66
C GLU A 352 14.42 -15.02 10.69
N PRO A 353 14.16 -15.40 11.96
CA PRO A 353 13.53 -14.50 12.93
C PRO A 353 14.36 -13.24 13.22
N ASP A 354 15.69 -13.33 13.21
CA ASP A 354 16.56 -12.17 13.38
C ASP A 354 16.58 -11.29 12.13
N GLY A 355 16.50 -11.88 10.93
CA GLY A 355 16.34 -11.16 9.66
C GLY A 355 15.02 -10.38 9.58
N PHE A 356 13.91 -10.97 10.06
CA PHE A 356 12.62 -10.28 10.23
C PHE A 356 12.73 -9.09 11.21
N ALA A 357 13.43 -9.29 12.33
CA ALA A 357 13.60 -8.24 13.34
C ALA A 357 14.44 -7.06 12.81
N THR A 358 15.53 -7.34 12.08
CA THR A 358 16.37 -6.30 11.49
C THR A 358 15.71 -5.63 10.29
N ALA A 359 14.96 -6.35 9.46
CA ALA A 359 14.12 -5.76 8.42
C ALA A 359 13.07 -4.80 9.01
N ALA A 360 12.40 -5.19 10.11
CA ALA A 360 11.46 -4.31 10.81
C ALA A 360 12.13 -3.03 11.35
N LEU A 361 13.38 -3.11 11.83
CA LEU A 361 14.18 -1.95 12.22
C LEU A 361 14.53 -1.05 11.04
N ARG A 362 14.83 -1.58 9.85
CA ARG A 362 15.08 -0.76 8.65
C ARG A 362 13.86 0.03 8.22
N LEU A 363 12.70 -0.63 8.25
CA LEU A 363 11.42 0.01 7.97
C LEU A 363 11.12 1.15 8.95
N ALA A 364 11.78 1.16 10.12
CA ALA A 364 11.68 2.24 11.08
C ALA A 364 12.25 3.58 10.58
N SER A 365 12.87 3.66 9.41
CA SER A 365 13.17 4.93 8.74
C SER A 365 11.92 5.73 8.32
N TYR A 366 10.81 5.04 8.07
CA TYR A 366 9.56 5.66 7.59
C TYR A 366 8.30 5.04 8.21
N ARG A 367 8.45 4.14 9.19
CA ARG A 367 7.34 3.54 9.94
C ARG A 367 7.64 3.63 11.43
N LYS A 368 6.79 4.33 12.18
CA LYS A 368 6.96 4.45 13.63
C LYS A 368 7.03 3.07 14.28
N ILE A 369 8.10 2.82 15.03
CA ILE A 369 8.44 1.46 15.48
C ILE A 369 7.59 0.98 16.65
N ASP A 370 7.19 1.89 17.55
CA ASP A 370 6.60 1.56 18.85
C ASP A 370 5.46 2.54 19.18
N PRO A 371 4.29 2.37 18.54
CA PRO A 371 3.10 3.18 18.77
C PRO A 371 2.29 2.74 19.99
N GLY A 372 1.37 3.61 20.43
CA GLY A 372 0.34 3.22 21.39
C GLY A 372 -0.72 2.29 20.76
N ARG A 373 -1.43 1.51 21.59
CA ARG A 373 -2.46 0.55 21.10
C ARG A 373 -3.57 1.19 20.26
N TRP A 374 -4.02 2.38 20.65
CA TRP A 374 -5.05 3.13 19.91
C TRP A 374 -4.50 3.75 18.64
N GLU A 375 -3.25 4.17 18.68
CA GLU A 375 -2.55 4.72 17.52
C GLU A 375 -2.40 3.63 16.44
N GLU A 376 -1.95 2.44 16.83
CA GLU A 376 -1.86 1.27 15.95
C GLU A 376 -3.23 0.87 15.39
N PHE A 377 -4.25 0.75 16.26
CA PHE A 377 -5.60 0.39 15.81
C PHE A 377 -6.16 1.34 14.73
N ILE A 378 -5.99 2.65 14.91
CA ILE A 378 -6.59 3.67 14.04
C ILE A 378 -5.76 3.90 12.77
N PHE A 379 -4.44 4.04 12.90
CA PHE A 379 -3.60 4.61 11.84
C PHE A 379 -2.70 3.61 11.12
N PHE A 380 -2.46 2.44 11.70
CA PHE A 380 -1.51 1.48 11.13
C PHE A 380 -2.24 0.43 10.30
N ASP A 381 -1.93 0.41 9.01
CA ASP A 381 -2.32 -0.66 8.08
C ASP A 381 -1.42 -1.90 8.20
N HIS A 382 -0.19 -1.78 8.72
CA HIS A 382 0.70 -2.90 9.03
C HIS A 382 0.99 -2.98 10.53
N PRO A 383 1.33 -4.15 11.09
CA PRO A 383 1.79 -4.25 12.46
C PRO A 383 3.00 -3.35 12.70
N SER A 384 3.06 -2.73 13.87
CA SER A 384 4.22 -1.92 14.27
C SER A 384 5.52 -2.71 14.24
N GLY A 385 6.66 -2.03 14.07
CA GLY A 385 7.96 -2.70 14.10
C GLY A 385 8.18 -3.50 15.38
N ARG A 386 7.74 -2.98 16.54
CA ARG A 386 7.71 -3.73 17.80
C ARG A 386 6.86 -4.98 17.71
N ALA A 387 5.65 -4.92 17.16
CA ALA A 387 4.79 -6.10 17.03
C ALA A 387 5.44 -7.18 16.16
N ARG A 388 6.08 -6.80 15.04
CA ARG A 388 6.78 -7.73 14.14
C ARG A 388 8.02 -8.34 14.78
N ILE A 389 8.84 -7.53 15.47
CA ILE A 389 9.99 -8.04 16.24
C ILE A 389 9.50 -8.98 17.35
N ALA A 390 8.44 -8.62 18.08
CA ALA A 390 7.88 -9.46 19.13
C ALA A 390 7.40 -10.81 18.60
N MET A 391 6.71 -10.83 17.45
CA MET A 391 6.29 -12.07 16.79
C MET A 391 7.50 -12.94 16.42
N SER A 392 8.54 -12.32 15.85
CA SER A 392 9.77 -12.99 15.44
C SER A 392 10.49 -13.63 16.63
N MET A 393 10.62 -12.89 17.74
CA MET A 393 11.27 -13.38 18.95
C MET A 393 10.44 -14.45 19.67
N GLN A 394 9.10 -14.35 19.63
CA GLN A 394 8.21 -15.40 20.14
C GLN A 394 8.33 -16.69 19.34
N TRP A 395 8.40 -16.58 18.00
CA TRP A 395 8.63 -17.71 17.12
C TRP A 395 9.97 -18.38 17.43
N LYS A 396 11.05 -17.58 17.53
CA LYS A 396 12.41 -18.05 17.86
C LYS A 396 12.45 -18.78 19.21
N ALA A 397 11.82 -18.22 20.24
CA ALA A 397 11.68 -18.86 21.55
C ALA A 397 11.02 -20.24 21.45
N GLY A 398 9.95 -20.35 20.66
CA GLY A 398 9.26 -21.61 20.40
C GLY A 398 10.14 -22.66 19.72
N GLN A 399 10.89 -22.27 18.68
CA GLN A 399 11.81 -23.18 17.98
C GLN A 399 12.95 -23.66 18.87
N LEU A 400 13.56 -22.76 19.66
CA LEU A 400 14.62 -23.12 20.61
C LEU A 400 14.10 -24.09 21.69
N ALA A 401 12.88 -23.88 22.18
CA ALA A 401 12.25 -24.80 23.13
C ALA A 401 11.95 -26.18 22.52
N LEU A 402 11.75 -26.27 21.21
CA LEU A 402 11.59 -27.52 20.46
C LEU A 402 12.94 -28.17 20.07
N GLY A 403 14.07 -27.54 20.36
CA GLY A 403 15.41 -28.07 20.06
C GLY A 403 15.84 -27.90 18.59
N ALA A 404 15.28 -26.92 17.89
CA ALA A 404 15.71 -26.53 16.53
C ALA A 404 17.23 -26.28 16.50
N GLN A 405 17.93 -26.88 15.54
CA GLN A 405 19.40 -26.81 15.42
C GLN A 405 19.86 -25.66 14.51
N ASP A 406 18.96 -25.14 13.70
CA ASP A 406 19.15 -24.01 12.79
C ASP A 406 18.94 -22.65 13.49
N GLN A 407 18.57 -22.66 14.77
CA GLN A 407 18.30 -21.47 15.56
C GLN A 407 19.25 -21.40 16.75
N THR A 408 19.71 -20.19 17.09
CA THR A 408 20.58 -19.95 18.24
C THR A 408 20.01 -18.87 19.14
N PRO A 409 20.26 -18.86 20.46
CA PRO A 409 19.74 -17.81 21.35
C PRO A 409 20.38 -16.44 21.15
N GLU A 410 21.51 -16.35 20.44
CA GLU A 410 22.18 -15.10 20.15
C GLU A 410 21.31 -14.20 19.25
N LEU A 411 21.34 -12.90 19.51
CA LEU A 411 20.63 -11.89 18.75
C LEU A 411 21.60 -11.14 17.84
N ARG A 412 21.15 -10.75 16.64
CA ARG A 412 21.93 -9.94 15.67
C ARG A 412 21.93 -8.44 16.04
N LEU A 413 22.31 -8.11 17.28
CA LEU A 413 22.27 -6.73 17.80
C LEU A 413 23.33 -5.80 17.21
N ASP A 414 24.45 -6.35 16.76
CA ASP A 414 25.47 -5.65 15.99
C ASP A 414 24.91 -5.15 14.65
N ARG A 415 24.18 -6.02 13.94
CA ARG A 415 23.46 -5.65 12.71
C ARG A 415 22.37 -4.61 12.98
N ALA A 416 21.60 -4.80 14.04
CA ALA A 416 20.57 -3.86 14.47
C ALA A 416 21.11 -2.45 14.79
N ARG A 417 22.31 -2.36 15.39
CA ARG A 417 22.99 -1.08 15.61
C ARG A 417 23.49 -0.46 14.32
N ALA A 418 24.10 -1.25 13.42
CA ALA A 418 24.54 -0.76 12.12
C ALA A 418 23.38 -0.18 11.29
N ILE A 419 22.19 -0.79 11.38
CA ILE A 419 20.96 -0.24 10.80
C ILE A 419 20.65 1.12 11.41
N SER A 420 20.58 1.19 12.74
CA SER A 420 20.26 2.43 13.45
C SER A 420 21.23 3.55 13.08
N ASP A 421 22.53 3.28 13.02
CA ASP A 421 23.55 4.26 12.67
C ASP A 421 23.31 4.80 11.24
N ALA A 422 23.03 3.91 10.28
CA ALA A 422 22.69 4.30 8.91
C ALA A 422 21.39 5.14 8.81
N LEU A 423 20.45 5.00 9.76
CA LEU A 423 19.25 5.84 9.82
C LEU A 423 19.53 7.25 10.32
N VAL A 424 20.53 7.42 11.19
CA VAL A 424 20.94 8.73 11.74
C VAL A 424 21.68 9.54 10.70
N GLU A 425 22.64 8.93 10.01
CA GLU A 425 23.57 9.63 9.11
C GLU A 425 22.85 10.22 7.87
N GLY A 426 21.67 9.72 7.51
CA GLY A 426 20.90 10.19 6.35
C GLY A 426 21.47 9.67 5.02
N PRO A 427 20.85 10.00 3.88
CA PRO A 427 21.33 9.55 2.57
C PRO A 427 22.57 10.30 2.06
N GLU A 428 22.87 11.51 2.56
CA GLU A 428 23.98 12.34 2.05
C GLU A 428 25.39 11.83 2.40
N THR A 429 25.50 10.98 3.42
CA THR A 429 26.76 10.39 3.93
C THR A 429 27.04 8.99 3.39
N ARG A 430 26.07 8.34 2.73
CA ARG A 430 26.22 6.98 2.19
C ARG A 430 26.97 6.91 0.84
N GLN A 431 27.45 8.04 0.32
CA GLN A 431 28.17 8.16 -0.96
C GLN A 431 29.65 8.56 -0.84
N GLU A 432 30.18 8.62 0.39
CA GLU A 432 31.64 8.67 0.64
C GLU A 432 32.14 7.31 1.10
#